data_AF-U2S546-F1
#
_entry.id   AF-U2S546-F1
#
_cell.length_a   1.000
_cell.length_b   1.000
_cell.length_c   1.000
_cell.angle_alpha   90.00
_cell.angle_beta   90.00
_cell.angle_gamma   90.00
#
_symmetry.space_group_name_H-M   'P 1'
#
loop_
_entity.id
_entity.type
_entity.pdbx_description
1 polymer ?
#
loop_
_entity_poly.entity_id
_entity_poly.type
_entity_poly.pdbx_seq_one_letter_code
_entity_poly.pdbx_strand_id
1 'polypeptide(L)'
;MGIKGEHDIKSRYKETLPDSIHIKITNPRAYILAGRDSNLSNGERFDFEFIRRGNKNIADIITYDDLLRRLNNIVNSIEKRLEKQGIKSLNE
;
A
#
# COMPACT_ATOMS: atom_id res chain seq x y z
N MET A 1 8.65 9.45 16.99
CA MET A 1 9.23 8.29 16.29
C MET A 1 9.15 8.37 14.75
N GLY A 2 8.78 9.51 14.12
CA GLY A 2 8.79 9.65 12.64
C GLY A 2 10.11 10.18 12.07
N ILE A 3 10.50 11.39 12.45
CA ILE A 3 11.65 12.13 11.88
C ILE A 3 12.99 11.39 12.04
N LYS A 4 13.23 10.73 13.18
CA LYS A 4 14.43 9.91 13.39
C LYS A 4 14.51 8.73 12.41
N GLY A 5 13.40 8.02 12.19
CA GLY A 5 13.36 6.91 11.23
C GLY A 5 13.53 7.37 9.79
N GLU A 6 12.96 8.52 9.42
CA GLU A 6 13.21 9.14 8.10
C GLU A 6 14.70 9.48 7.92
N HIS A 7 15.33 10.04 8.95
CA HIS A 7 16.74 10.38 8.93
C HIS A 7 17.63 9.12 8.81
N ASP A 8 17.34 8.08 9.58
CA ASP A 8 18.10 6.84 9.58
C ASP A 8 18.02 6.13 8.23
N ILE A 9 16.83 6.07 7.61
CA ILE A 9 16.64 5.50 6.27
C ILE A 9 17.34 6.37 5.22
N LYS A 10 17.20 7.70 5.27
CA LYS A 10 17.86 8.59 4.32
C LYS A 10 19.39 8.48 4.41
N SER A 11 19.94 8.36 5.62
CA SER A 11 21.37 8.16 5.84
C SER A 11 21.84 6.81 5.30
N ARG A 12 21.06 5.74 5.52
CA ARG A 12 21.40 4.38 5.08
C ARG A 12 21.44 4.22 3.56
N TYR A 13 20.62 4.94 2.82
CA TYR A 13 20.49 4.79 1.36
C TYR A 13 21.04 5.99 0.56
N LYS A 14 21.77 6.90 1.22
CA LYS A 14 22.30 8.14 0.64
C LYS A 14 23.14 7.94 -0.63
N GLU A 15 23.88 6.84 -0.72
CA GLU A 15 24.74 6.52 -1.87
C GLU A 15 23.98 5.94 -3.07
N THR A 16 22.72 5.54 -2.88
CA THR A 16 21.91 4.85 -3.89
C THR A 16 20.67 5.65 -4.34
N LEU A 17 20.34 6.71 -3.61
CA LEU A 17 19.20 7.58 -3.91
C LEU A 17 19.68 8.91 -4.50
N PRO A 18 19.16 9.34 -5.66
CA PRO A 18 19.37 10.69 -6.17
C PRO A 18 18.93 11.75 -5.15
N ASP A 19 19.66 12.87 -5.09
CA ASP A 19 19.38 13.98 -4.16
C ASP A 19 17.96 14.59 -4.29
N SER A 20 17.30 14.35 -5.42
CA SER A 20 15.92 14.79 -5.67
C SER A 20 14.85 14.00 -4.91
N ILE A 21 15.16 12.82 -4.34
CA ILE A 21 14.18 11.95 -3.69
C ILE A 21 14.12 12.21 -2.18
N HIS A 22 12.92 12.58 -1.69
CA HIS A 22 12.65 12.83 -0.27
C HIS A 22 11.81 11.70 0.33
N ILE A 23 12.37 10.99 1.32
CA ILE A 23 11.68 9.93 2.06
C ILE A 23 10.81 10.57 3.13
N LYS A 24 9.52 10.21 3.17
CA LYS A 24 8.55 10.66 4.16
C LYS A 24 7.78 9.47 4.72
N ILE A 25 7.81 9.29 6.03
CA ILE A 25 7.03 8.30 6.77
C ILE A 25 5.68 8.94 7.12
N THR A 26 4.67 8.64 6.32
CA THR A 26 3.28 9.02 6.60
C THR A 26 2.64 7.94 7.47
N ASN A 27 2.30 8.26 8.73
CA ASN A 27 1.52 7.40 9.60
C ASN A 27 0.02 7.79 9.48
N PRO A 28 -0.81 7.04 8.72
CA PRO A 28 -2.24 7.35 8.63
C PRO A 28 -2.86 7.29 10.03
N ARG A 29 -3.66 8.30 10.39
CA ARG A 29 -4.28 8.36 11.72
C ARG A 29 -5.51 7.46 11.84
N ALA A 30 -6.10 7.05 10.71
CA ALA A 30 -7.26 6.15 10.65
C ALA A 30 -7.28 5.33 9.35
N TYR A 31 -7.99 4.20 9.38
CA TYR A 31 -8.37 3.43 8.19
C TYR A 31 -9.89 3.52 8.01
N ILE A 32 -10.34 3.78 6.79
CA ILE A 32 -11.76 3.80 6.43
C ILE A 32 -11.99 2.70 5.40
N LEU A 33 -12.87 1.74 5.75
CA LEU A 33 -13.29 0.68 4.85
C LEU A 33 -14.62 1.05 4.18
N ALA A 34 -14.52 1.59 2.98
CA ALA A 34 -15.61 2.19 2.22
C ALA A 34 -16.22 1.19 1.24
N GLY A 35 -17.25 0.47 1.65
CA GLY A 35 -18.17 -0.24 0.75
C GLY A 35 -17.53 -1.12 -0.34
N ARG A 36 -18.35 -1.54 -1.30
CA ARG A 36 -17.91 -2.34 -2.46
C ARG A 36 -17.73 -1.44 -3.66
N ASP A 37 -16.55 -1.44 -4.28
CA ASP A 37 -16.30 -0.66 -5.50
C ASP A 37 -16.87 -1.33 -6.76
N SER A 38 -17.27 -2.61 -6.66
CA SER A 38 -17.98 -3.32 -7.72
C SER A 38 -19.31 -2.67 -8.09
N ASN A 39 -19.89 -1.90 -7.16
CA ASN A 39 -21.20 -1.27 -7.31
C ASN A 39 -21.11 0.19 -7.76
N LEU A 40 -19.89 0.74 -7.87
CA LEU A 40 -19.66 2.11 -8.30
C LEU A 40 -19.61 2.17 -9.83
N SER A 41 -20.32 3.13 -10.40
CA SER A 41 -20.14 3.53 -11.80
C SER A 41 -18.74 4.12 -12.03
N ASN A 42 -18.36 4.28 -13.31
CA ASN A 42 -17.05 4.86 -13.66
C ASN A 42 -16.87 6.29 -13.12
N GLY A 43 -17.92 7.10 -13.11
CA GLY A 43 -17.89 8.45 -12.53
C GLY A 43 -17.69 8.40 -11.01
N GLU A 44 -18.47 7.57 -10.31
CA GLU A 44 -18.35 7.43 -8.86
C GLU A 44 -17.00 6.85 -8.42
N ARG A 45 -16.39 5.99 -9.23
CA ARG A 45 -15.00 5.51 -9.00
C ARG A 45 -13.99 6.65 -9.10
N PHE A 46 -14.14 7.54 -10.07
CA PHE A 46 -13.27 8.71 -10.21
C PHE A 46 -13.42 9.65 -9.01
N ASP A 47 -14.65 9.93 -8.59
CA ASP A 47 -14.93 10.76 -7.42
C ASP A 47 -14.40 10.13 -6.13
N PHE A 48 -14.55 8.81 -5.97
CA PHE A 48 -13.97 8.06 -4.86
C PHE A 48 -12.45 8.18 -4.82
N GLU A 49 -11.79 8.05 -5.97
CA GLU A 49 -10.33 8.23 -6.08
C GLU A 49 -9.88 9.63 -5.68
N PHE A 50 -10.66 10.65 -6.06
CA PHE A 50 -10.39 12.03 -5.65
C PHE A 50 -10.47 12.18 -4.13
N ILE A 51 -11.52 11.68 -3.49
CA ILE A 51 -11.71 11.70 -2.03
C ILE A 51 -10.59 10.94 -1.32
N ARG A 52 -10.26 9.73 -1.79
CA ARG A 52 -9.19 8.90 -1.25
C ARG A 52 -7.85 9.63 -1.26
N ARG A 53 -7.49 10.25 -2.39
CA ARG A 53 -6.22 10.97 -2.54
C ARG A 53 -6.16 12.24 -1.71
N GLY A 54 -7.28 12.97 -1.60
CA GLY A 54 -7.39 14.19 -0.80
C GLY A 54 -7.15 13.95 0.70
N ASN A 55 -7.53 12.76 1.20
CA ASN A 55 -7.46 12.42 2.62
C ASN A 55 -6.25 11.57 3.01
N LYS A 56 -5.32 11.26 2.09
CA LYS A 56 -4.18 10.35 2.31
C LYS A 56 -3.28 10.66 3.52
N ASN A 57 -3.26 11.93 3.96
CA ASN A 57 -2.46 12.36 5.10
C ASN A 57 -3.18 12.17 6.46
N ILE A 58 -4.49 11.93 6.43
CA ILE A 58 -5.37 11.84 7.60
C ILE A 58 -5.84 10.40 7.78
N ALA A 59 -6.36 9.78 6.72
CA ALA A 59 -6.86 8.41 6.74
C ALA A 59 -6.54 7.70 5.43
N ASP A 60 -6.31 6.39 5.52
CA ASP A 60 -6.27 5.52 4.35
C ASP A 60 -7.69 5.02 4.06
N ILE A 61 -8.24 5.38 2.91
CA ILE A 61 -9.60 5.03 2.49
C ILE A 61 -9.51 3.92 1.46
N ILE A 62 -10.01 2.74 1.78
CA ILE A 62 -9.97 1.56 0.91
C ILE A 62 -11.36 0.93 0.83
N THR A 63 -11.67 0.27 -0.28
CA THR A 63 -12.91 -0.50 -0.43
C THR A 63 -12.70 -1.95 0.01
N TYR A 64 -13.78 -2.69 0.27
CA TYR A 64 -13.69 -4.13 0.54
C TYR A 64 -13.01 -4.87 -0.62
N ASP A 65 -13.36 -4.53 -1.86
CA ASP A 65 -12.81 -5.22 -3.03
C ASP A 65 -11.35 -4.81 -3.30
N ASP A 66 -10.92 -3.58 -3.00
CA ASP A 66 -9.50 -3.18 -3.02
C ASP A 66 -8.70 -3.92 -1.94
N LEU A 67 -9.23 -4.04 -0.72
CA LEU A 67 -8.59 -4.79 0.36
C LEU A 67 -8.34 -6.25 -0.03
N LEU A 68 -9.36 -6.94 -0.55
CA LEU A 68 -9.24 -8.33 -0.98
C LEU A 68 -8.24 -8.49 -2.13
N ARG A 69 -8.27 -7.60 -3.12
CA ARG A 69 -7.28 -7.61 -4.22
C ARG A 69 -5.86 -7.44 -3.70
N ARG A 70 -5.62 -6.52 -2.76
CA ARG A 70 -4.31 -6.33 -2.13
C ARG A 70 -3.85 -7.56 -1.37
N LEU A 71 -4.72 -8.17 -0.57
CA LEU A 71 -4.41 -9.39 0.17
C LEU A 71 -4.03 -10.53 -0.77
N ASN A 72 -4.84 -10.76 -1.81
CA ASN A 72 -4.56 -11.78 -2.82
C ASN A 72 -3.22 -11.52 -3.52
N ASN A 73 -2.91 -10.27 -3.86
CA ASN A 73 -1.62 -9.93 -4.47
C ASN A 73 -0.44 -10.21 -3.52
N ILE A 74 -0.60 -9.97 -2.21
CA ILE A 74 0.42 -10.28 -1.21
C ILE A 74 0.62 -11.80 -1.13
N VAL A 75 -0.46 -12.58 -1.01
CA VAL A 75 -0.42 -14.05 -0.98
C VAL A 75 0.28 -14.59 -2.22
N ASN A 76 -0.20 -14.21 -3.41
CA ASN A 76 0.39 -14.61 -4.69
C ASN A 76 1.87 -14.23 -4.81
N SER A 77 2.27 -13.08 -4.25
CA SER A 77 3.68 -12.66 -4.27
C SER A 77 4.55 -13.53 -3.37
N ILE A 78 4.03 -13.97 -2.23
CA ILE A 78 4.72 -14.86 -1.31
C ILE A 78 4.84 -16.25 -1.93
N GLU A 79 3.74 -16.81 -2.45
CA GLU A 79 3.73 -18.11 -3.12
C GLU A 79 4.77 -18.17 -4.25
N LYS A 80 4.79 -17.18 -5.14
CA LYS A 80 5.79 -17.09 -6.21
C LYS A 80 7.23 -17.02 -5.71
N ARG A 81 7.49 -16.48 -4.52
CA ARG A 81 8.84 -16.46 -3.92
C ARG A 81 9.20 -17.82 -3.35
N LEU A 82 8.24 -18.52 -2.74
CA LEU A 82 8.42 -19.88 -2.22
C LEU A 82 8.68 -20.87 -3.36
N GLU A 83 7.93 -20.77 -4.46
CA GLU A 83 8.16 -21.56 -5.68
C GLU A 83 9.57 -21.35 -6.22
N LYS A 84 10.04 -20.09 -6.29
CA LYS A 84 11.41 -19.76 -6.71
C LYS A 84 12.49 -20.30 -5.76
N GLN A 85 12.16 -20.53 -4.50
CA GLN A 85 13.03 -21.12 -3.49
C GLN A 85 12.92 -22.64 -3.41
N GLY A 86 12.11 -23.27 -4.27
CA GLY A 86 11.92 -24.73 -4.30
C GLY A 86 11.08 -25.27 -3.13
N ILE A 87 10.42 -24.41 -2.37
CA ILE A 87 9.55 -24.79 -1.25
C ILE A 87 8.14 -24.94 -1.83
N LYS A 88 7.67 -26.19 -2.02
CA LYS A 88 6.28 -26.46 -2.44
C LYS A 88 5.29 -26.05 -1.34
N SER A 89 4.20 -25.41 -1.76
CA SER A 89 3.05 -25.11 -0.89
C SER A 89 2.47 -26.42 -0.33
N LEU A 90 2.13 -26.42 0.97
CA LEU A 90 1.62 -27.57 1.73
C LEU A 90 0.14 -27.91 1.49
N ASN A 91 -0.50 -27.31 0.47
CA ASN A 91 -1.91 -27.54 0.20
C ASN A 91 -2.07 -28.29 -1.12
N GLU A 92 -1.94 -29.62 -1.05
CA GLU A 92 -2.68 -30.56 -1.92
C GLU A 92 -4.00 -30.94 -1.22
#